data_AF-A0A6I4YUE1-F1
#
_entry.id   AF-A0A6I4YUE1-F1
#
_cell.length_a   1.000
_cell.length_b   1.000
_cell.length_c   1.000
_cell.angle_alpha   90.00
_cell.angle_beta   90.00
_cell.angle_gamma   90.00
#
_symmetry.space_group_name_H-M   'P 1'
#
loop_
_entity.id
_entity.type
_entity.pdbx_description
1 polymer ?
#
loop_
_entity_poly.entity_id
_entity_poly.type
_entity_poly.pdbx_seq_one_letter_code
_entity_poly.pdbx_strand_id
1 'polypeptide(L)'
;MTKTSMVVCLSGAWRGESTDPQRSFHGSVSRSDLEALPVGAEVEVAFQDSGRRVTGPGDHGTYTLRAAGRTWTLSRFTQHTSHAGQTRDDRAPDSEWEAELVSG
;
A
#
# COMPACT_ATOMS: atom_id res chain seq x y z
N MET A 1 7.86 23.60 4.77
CA MET A 1 6.88 23.11 3.78
C MET A 1 6.14 21.95 4.41
N THR A 2 4.86 22.10 4.69
CA THR A 2 3.99 20.98 5.11
C THR A 2 3.84 20.07 3.90
N LYS A 3 4.42 18.86 3.97
CA LYS A 3 4.26 17.84 2.95
C LYS A 3 2.81 17.35 3.03
N THR A 4 1.99 17.71 2.05
CA THR A 4 0.60 17.26 2.00
C THR A 4 0.57 15.80 1.56
N SER A 5 0.58 14.86 2.50
CA SER A 5 0.37 13.47 2.13
C SER A 5 -1.08 13.23 1.75
N MET A 6 -1.28 12.52 0.64
CA MET A 6 -2.61 12.06 0.21
C MET A 6 -2.79 10.63 0.69
N VAL A 7 -3.96 10.31 1.23
CA VAL A 7 -4.29 8.95 1.69
C VAL A 7 -5.37 8.37 0.79
N VAL A 8 -5.17 7.13 0.36
CA VAL A 8 -6.12 6.35 -0.43
C VAL A 8 -6.38 5.04 0.31
N CYS A 9 -7.66 4.67 0.43
CA CYS A 9 -8.06 3.39 1.01
C CYS A 9 -8.21 2.35 -0.09
N LEU A 10 -7.70 1.15 0.15
CA LEU A 10 -7.77 0.01 -0.74
C LEU A 10 -8.49 -1.15 -0.05
N SER A 11 -9.19 -1.97 -0.83
CA SER A 11 -9.65 -3.30 -0.41
C SER A 11 -8.86 -4.35 -1.17
N GLY A 12 -8.29 -5.34 -0.49
CA GLY A 12 -7.51 -6.38 -1.14
C GLY A 12 -6.64 -7.19 -0.19
N ALA A 13 -5.74 -7.97 -0.80
CA ALA A 13 -4.83 -8.84 -0.09
C ALA A 13 -3.47 -8.93 -0.77
N TRP A 14 -2.46 -9.27 0.04
CA TRP A 14 -1.19 -9.73 -0.47
C TRP A 14 -1.29 -11.14 -1.05
N ARG A 15 -0.57 -11.34 -2.15
CA ARG A 15 -0.36 -12.62 -2.83
C ARG A 15 1.11 -12.98 -2.75
N GLY A 16 1.39 -14.23 -2.37
CA GLY A 16 2.74 -14.72 -2.08
C GLY A 16 3.05 -14.77 -0.57
N GLU A 17 4.13 -15.47 -0.23
CA GLU A 17 4.59 -15.62 1.15
C GLU A 17 5.13 -14.30 1.69
N SER A 18 5.02 -14.06 3.01
CA SER A 18 5.47 -12.80 3.63
C SER A 18 6.97 -12.54 3.46
N THR A 19 7.78 -13.58 3.24
CA THR A 19 9.22 -13.48 2.99
C THR A 19 9.59 -13.43 1.50
N ASP A 20 8.60 -13.50 0.60
CA ASP A 20 8.83 -13.44 -0.84
C ASP A 20 9.10 -11.98 -1.27
N PRO A 21 10.28 -11.67 -1.82
CA PRO A 21 10.57 -10.31 -2.31
C PRO A 21 9.72 -9.90 -3.52
N GLN A 22 9.10 -10.86 -4.21
CA GLN A 22 8.19 -10.61 -5.33
C GLN A 22 6.72 -10.57 -4.91
N ARG A 23 6.44 -10.62 -3.60
CA ARG A 23 5.08 -10.51 -3.06
C ARG A 23 4.44 -9.20 -3.52
N SER A 24 3.17 -9.28 -3.89
CA SER A 24 2.39 -8.13 -4.36
C SER A 24 1.00 -8.12 -3.74
N PHE A 25 0.51 -6.94 -3.42
CA PHE A 25 -0.87 -6.71 -3.03
C PHE A 25 -1.71 -6.50 -4.28
N HIS A 26 -2.87 -7.13 -4.32
CA HIS A 26 -3.86 -6.99 -5.39
C HIS A 26 -5.19 -6.59 -4.77
N GLY A 27 -5.83 -5.58 -5.35
CA GLY A 27 -7.06 -5.05 -4.80
C GLY A 27 -7.70 -4.00 -5.68
N SER A 28 -8.59 -3.22 -5.08
CA SER A 28 -9.21 -2.06 -5.70
C SER A 28 -9.29 -0.87 -4.75
N VAL A 29 -9.42 0.32 -5.32
CA VAL A 29 -9.62 1.56 -4.56
C VAL A 29 -11.00 1.53 -3.90
N SER A 30 -11.06 1.60 -2.58
CA SER A 30 -12.30 1.71 -1.83
C SER A 30 -12.65 3.16 -1.47
N ARG A 31 -11.65 4.04 -1.31
CA ARG A 31 -11.83 5.49 -1.10
C ARG A 31 -10.63 6.26 -1.64
N SER A 32 -10.88 7.33 -2.39
CA SER A 32 -9.83 8.19 -2.93
C SER A 32 -10.37 9.58 -3.27
N ASP A 33 -9.60 10.62 -2.94
CA ASP A 33 -9.82 11.99 -3.41
C ASP A 33 -8.96 12.33 -4.65
N LEU A 34 -8.18 11.37 -5.14
CA LEU A 34 -7.31 11.54 -6.32
C LEU A 34 -8.08 11.15 -7.59
N GLU A 35 -8.34 12.12 -8.47
CA GLU A 35 -9.03 11.90 -9.76
C GLU A 35 -8.35 10.83 -10.62
N ALA A 36 -7.02 10.77 -10.58
CA ALA A 36 -6.22 9.78 -11.30
C ALA A 36 -6.33 8.35 -10.74
N LEU A 37 -6.95 8.17 -9.58
CA LEU A 37 -7.10 6.90 -8.89
C LEU A 37 -8.53 6.79 -8.32
N PRO A 38 -9.55 6.65 -9.18
CA PRO A 38 -10.95 6.66 -8.77
C PRO A 38 -11.33 5.39 -8.01
N VAL A 39 -12.41 5.47 -7.22
CA VAL A 39 -13.01 4.31 -6.53
C VAL A 39 -13.35 3.21 -7.55
N GLY A 40 -13.03 1.96 -7.20
CA GLY A 40 -13.19 0.79 -8.04
C GLY A 40 -12.02 0.52 -9.00
N ALA A 41 -11.05 1.42 -9.13
CA ALA A 41 -9.86 1.16 -9.94
C ALA A 41 -9.07 -0.03 -9.37
N GLU A 42 -8.68 -0.95 -10.25
CA GLU A 42 -7.79 -2.05 -9.90
C GLU A 42 -6.39 -1.53 -9.59
N VAL A 43 -5.78 -2.08 -8.54
CA VAL A 43 -4.46 -1.66 -8.07
C VAL A 43 -3.56 -2.85 -7.78
N GLU A 44 -2.27 -2.63 -8.00
CA GLU A 44 -1.19 -3.50 -7.53
C GLU A 44 -0.26 -2.67 -6.63
N VAL A 45 0.06 -3.18 -5.44
CA VAL A 45 1.12 -2.60 -4.60
C VAL A 45 2.27 -3.60 -4.50
N ALA A 46 3.48 -3.16 -4.82
CA ALA A 46 4.68 -3.97 -4.73
C ALA A 46 5.70 -3.29 -3.81
N PHE A 47 6.50 -4.11 -3.14
CA PHE A 47 7.67 -3.62 -2.43
C PHE A 47 8.74 -3.20 -3.43
N GLN A 48 9.22 -1.97 -3.32
CA GLN A 48 10.36 -1.44 -4.04
C GLN A 48 11.56 -1.44 -3.10
N ASP A 49 12.60 -2.16 -3.52
CA ASP A 49 13.87 -2.26 -2.81
C ASP A 49 14.33 -0.87 -2.30
N SER A 50 14.83 -0.84 -1.06
CA SER A 50 15.11 0.42 -0.38
C SER A 50 16.29 1.19 -1.00
N GLY A 51 17.04 0.60 -1.94
CA GLY A 51 18.17 1.22 -2.67
C GLY A 51 19.29 1.79 -1.79
N ARG A 52 19.13 1.68 -0.48
CA ARG A 52 19.90 2.27 0.60
C ARG A 52 19.85 1.25 1.74
N ARG A 53 21.00 1.06 2.39
CA ARG A 53 21.08 0.30 3.64
C ARG A 53 19.95 0.77 4.56
N VAL A 54 19.06 -0.14 4.91
CA VAL A 54 18.02 0.05 5.92
C VAL A 54 18.75 0.42 7.22
N THR A 55 18.71 1.69 7.61
CA THR A 55 19.55 2.23 8.69
C THR A 55 18.97 2.01 10.07
N GLY A 56 17.68 1.65 10.16
CA GLY A 56 17.03 1.32 11.42
C GLY A 56 15.91 0.28 11.28
N PRO A 57 15.54 -0.40 12.38
CA PRO A 57 14.48 -1.42 12.41
C PRO A 57 13.06 -0.91 12.11
N GLY A 58 12.89 0.39 11.83
CA GLY A 58 11.64 1.01 11.40
C GLY A 58 11.67 1.59 9.98
N ASP A 59 12.79 1.47 9.27
CA ASP A 59 12.91 1.86 7.86
C ASP A 59 12.30 0.75 7.00
N HIS A 60 10.98 0.72 6.91
CA HIS A 60 10.30 -0.15 5.96
C HIS A 60 10.61 0.35 4.54
N GLY A 61 10.97 -0.55 3.62
CA GLY A 61 11.29 -0.16 2.25
C GLY A 61 10.12 0.53 1.55
N THR A 62 10.43 1.11 0.39
CA THR A 62 9.47 1.95 -0.34
C THR A 62 8.41 1.05 -0.99
N TYR A 63 7.14 1.43 -0.97
CA TYR A 63 6.12 0.71 -1.75
C TYR A 63 5.77 1.49 -3.01
N THR A 64 5.42 0.77 -4.07
CA THR A 64 4.93 1.35 -5.31
C THR A 64 3.50 0.91 -5.53
N LEU A 65 2.58 1.85 -5.71
CA LEU A 65 1.21 1.59 -6.17
C LEU A 65 1.14 1.78 -7.68
N ARG A 66 0.54 0.82 -8.38
CA ARG A 66 0.28 0.86 -9.82
C ARG A 66 -1.21 0.75 -10.08
N ALA A 67 -1.74 1.62 -10.92
CA ALA A 67 -3.14 1.60 -11.36
C ALA A 67 -3.29 2.37 -12.67
N ALA A 68 -4.13 1.91 -13.59
CA ALA A 68 -4.44 2.60 -14.84
C ALA A 68 -3.20 3.10 -15.63
N GLY A 69 -2.12 2.31 -15.65
CA GLY A 69 -0.87 2.66 -16.33
C GLY A 69 -0.03 3.75 -15.64
N ARG A 70 -0.44 4.20 -14.45
CA ARG A 70 0.28 5.17 -13.61
C ARG A 70 0.93 4.45 -12.43
N THR A 71 1.93 5.12 -11.87
CA THR A 71 2.75 4.60 -10.78
C THR A 71 2.93 5.69 -9.75
N TRP A 72 2.74 5.36 -8.48
CA TRP A 72 2.94 6.26 -7.36
C TRP A 72 3.82 5.63 -6.29
N THR A 73 4.67 6.45 -5.69
CA THR A 73 5.47 6.08 -4.53
C THR A 73 4.64 6.26 -3.26
N LEU A 74 4.64 5.26 -2.39
CA LEU A 74 3.99 5.33 -1.08
C LEU A 74 5.02 5.60 0.01
N SER A 75 4.71 6.49 0.94
CA SER A 75 5.46 6.65 2.19
C SER A 75 5.05 5.61 3.23
N ARG A 76 3.82 5.10 3.15
CA ARG A 76 3.27 4.12 4.07
C ARG A 76 2.22 3.26 3.38
N PHE A 77 2.23 1.97 3.70
CA PHE A 77 1.17 1.04 3.32
C PHE A 77 0.87 0.12 4.50
N THR A 78 -0.34 0.17 5.03
CA THR A 78 -0.72 -0.59 6.25
C THR A 78 -2.14 -1.10 6.16
N GLN A 79 -2.38 -2.29 6.72
CA GLN A 79 -3.73 -2.79 6.92
C GLN A 79 -4.41 -1.94 8.01
N HIS A 80 -5.65 -1.53 7.77
CA HIS A 80 -6.48 -0.86 8.75
C HIS A 80 -6.87 -1.89 9.83
N THR A 81 -6.82 -1.50 11.11
CA THR A 81 -7.10 -2.44 12.20
C THR A 81 -8.60 -2.67 12.33
N SER A 82 -9.13 -3.70 11.66
CA SER A 82 -10.44 -4.25 12.02
C SER A 82 -10.29 -5.05 13.31
N HIS A 83 -10.59 -4.42 14.45
CA HIS A 83 -10.61 -4.99 15.81
C HIS A 83 -9.27 -5.28 16.50
N ALA A 84 -9.17 -4.82 17.76
CA ALA A 84 -8.09 -5.16 18.67
C ALA A 84 -8.08 -6.66 18.98
N GLY A 85 -6.92 -7.31 18.86
CA GLY A 85 -6.69 -8.69 19.33
C GLY A 85 -6.71 -9.78 18.27
N GLN A 86 -6.92 -9.48 16.98
CA GLN A 86 -6.80 -10.48 15.91
C GLN A 86 -5.41 -10.45 15.26
N THR A 87 -4.90 -11.65 14.98
CA THR A 87 -3.75 -11.84 14.09
C THR A 87 -4.11 -11.25 12.72
N ARG A 88 -3.31 -10.30 12.24
CA ARG A 88 -3.45 -9.72 10.91
C ARG A 88 -3.23 -10.82 9.87
N ASP A 89 -4.30 -11.31 9.24
CA ASP A 89 -4.18 -12.10 8.01
C ASP A 89 -4.18 -11.14 6.83
N ASP A 90 -2.99 -10.85 6.33
CA ASP A 90 -2.77 -9.94 5.23
C ASP A 90 -3.06 -10.57 3.85
N ARG A 91 -3.48 -11.85 3.84
CA ARG A 91 -3.95 -12.58 2.65
C ARG A 91 -5.47 -12.62 2.55
N ALA A 92 -6.21 -12.07 3.52
CA ALA A 92 -7.67 -12.02 3.49
C ALA A 92 -8.16 -11.01 2.42
N PRO A 93 -8.92 -11.45 1.40
CA PRO A 93 -9.15 -10.70 0.15
C PRO A 93 -9.91 -9.39 0.31
N ASP A 94 -10.70 -9.24 1.38
CA ASP A 94 -11.52 -8.06 1.64
C ASP A 94 -10.98 -7.20 2.79
N SER A 95 -9.67 -7.33 3.09
CA SER A 95 -9.04 -6.49 4.10
C SER A 95 -8.98 -5.05 3.63
N GLU A 96 -9.19 -4.12 4.57
CA GLU A 96 -9.02 -2.70 4.33
C GLU A 96 -7.57 -2.27 4.57
N TRP A 97 -7.05 -1.43 3.67
CA TRP A 97 -5.69 -0.93 3.70
C TRP A 97 -5.65 0.58 3.46
N GLU A 98 -4.67 1.24 4.06
CA GLU A 98 -4.36 2.64 3.84
C GLU A 98 -3.02 2.77 3.11
N ALA A 99 -3.04 3.45 1.97
CA ALA A 99 -1.89 3.81 1.17
C ALA A 99 -1.67 5.32 1.24
N GLU A 100 -0.57 5.73 1.86
CA GLU A 100 -0.17 7.13 1.93
C GLU A 100 0.81 7.43 0.79
N LEU A 101 0.40 8.31 -0.12
CA LEU A 101 1.18 8.69 -1.30
C LEU A 101 2.19 9.79 -0.95
N VAL A 102 3.38 9.67 -1.52
CA VAL A 102 4.38 10.75 -1.49
C VAL A 102 3.92 11.86 -2.44
N SER A 103 3.54 13.01 -1.89
CA SER A 103 3.37 14.24 -2.68
C SER A 103 4.73 14.73 -3.18
N GLY A 104 4.87 14.89 -4.49
CA GLY A 104 5.97 15.60 -5.15
C GLY A 104 5.75 17.11 -5.13
#